data_AF-A0A0C9XHP0-F1
#
_entry.id   AF-A0A0C9XHP0-F1
#
_cell.length_a   1.000
_cell.length_b   1.000
_cell.length_c   1.000
_cell.angle_alpha   90.00
_cell.angle_beta   90.00
_cell.angle_gamma   90.00
#
_symmetry.space_group_name_H-M   'P 1'
#
loop_
_entity.id
_entity.type
_entity.pdbx_description
1 polymer ?
#
loop_
_entity_poly.entity_id
_entity_poly.type
_entity_poly.pdbx_seq_one_letter_code
_entity_poly.pdbx_strand_id
1 'polypeptide(L)'
;MHIDESSLEGTLGVLDKIIRVELGLTEDNIKKHGIILCAGDQLSKLLLDKVSAARQDDSDLVENVGRYTKGQDGVFHMKMAGDQMTTNEHWGQPNSKTLWSLWKVNTLLGRKVMVAGWKAKSLPPF
;
A
#
# COMPACT_ATOMS: atom_id res chain seq x y z
N MET A 1 -25.40 7.73 -3.88
CA MET A 1 -24.82 6.89 -4.95
C MET A 1 -23.69 6.09 -4.31
N HIS A 2 -23.85 4.77 -4.21
CA HIS A 2 -22.77 3.89 -3.78
C HIS A 2 -21.88 3.64 -5.01
N ILE A 3 -20.60 4.01 -4.93
CA ILE A 3 -19.64 3.74 -5.99
C ILE A 3 -18.96 2.41 -5.63
N ASP A 4 -18.88 1.48 -6.59
CA ASP A 4 -18.10 0.26 -6.40
C ASP A 4 -16.61 0.56 -6.56
N GLU A 5 -15.95 0.84 -5.45
CA GLU A 5 -14.55 1.25 -5.37
C GLU A 5 -13.56 0.14 -5.80
N SER A 6 -14.03 -1.09 -5.98
CA SER A 6 -13.19 -2.24 -6.35
C SER A 6 -13.02 -2.46 -7.86
N SER A 7 -13.62 -1.59 -8.67
CA SER A 7 -13.53 -1.61 -10.14
C SER A 7 -12.68 -0.46 -10.68
N LEU A 8 -12.23 -0.55 -11.94
CA LEU A 8 -11.49 0.54 -12.61
C LEU A 8 -12.36 1.79 -12.75
N GLU A 9 -13.59 1.64 -13.23
CA GLU A 9 -14.53 2.75 -13.40
C GLU A 9 -14.97 3.35 -12.06
N GLY A 10 -15.15 2.52 -11.04
CA GLY A 10 -15.44 3.02 -9.71
C GLY A 10 -14.26 3.77 -9.10
N THR A 11 -13.02 3.31 -9.32
CA THR A 11 -11.81 4.03 -8.89
C THR A 11 -11.74 5.41 -9.54
N LEU A 12 -11.98 5.49 -10.85
CA LEU A 12 -12.07 6.76 -11.58
C LEU A 12 -13.20 7.64 -11.04
N GLY A 13 -14.38 7.08 -10.78
CA GLY A 13 -15.50 7.81 -10.20
C GLY A 13 -15.21 8.35 -8.79
N VAL A 14 -14.45 7.62 -7.98
CA VAL A 14 -13.98 8.10 -6.67
C VAL A 14 -12.98 9.26 -6.85
N LEU A 15 -12.01 9.12 -7.75
CA LEU A 15 -11.02 10.17 -8.02
C LEU A 15 -11.68 11.44 -8.54
N ASP A 16 -12.57 11.33 -9.53
CA ASP A 16 -13.33 12.45 -10.08
C ASP A 16 -14.17 13.13 -8.99
N LYS A 17 -14.88 12.35 -8.18
CA LYS A 17 -15.67 12.89 -7.07
C LYS A 17 -14.78 13.66 -6.08
N ILE A 18 -13.65 13.09 -5.64
CA ILE A 18 -12.77 13.76 -4.68
C ILE A 18 -12.18 15.03 -5.31
N ILE A 19 -11.60 14.94 -6.50
CA ILE A 19 -10.79 16.00 -7.09
C ILE A 19 -11.65 17.11 -7.65
N ARG A 20 -12.66 16.78 -8.46
CA ARG A 20 -13.49 17.76 -9.16
C ARG A 20 -14.71 18.20 -8.36
N VAL A 21 -15.36 17.28 -7.63
CA VAL A 21 -16.61 17.61 -6.92
C VAL A 21 -16.33 18.17 -5.52
N GLU A 22 -15.59 17.43 -4.69
CA GLU A 22 -15.41 17.79 -3.28
C GLU A 22 -14.31 18.86 -3.09
N LEU A 23 -13.17 18.71 -3.77
CA LEU A 23 -12.06 19.66 -3.70
C LEU A 23 -12.17 20.80 -4.73
N GLY A 24 -13.02 20.66 -5.75
CA GLY A 24 -13.23 21.69 -6.77
C GLY A 24 -11.97 22.04 -7.57
N LEU A 25 -11.01 21.12 -7.69
CA LEU A 25 -9.72 21.40 -8.33
C LEU A 25 -9.90 21.50 -9.85
N THR A 26 -9.49 22.65 -10.39
CA THR A 26 -9.36 22.83 -11.83
C THR A 26 -8.03 22.28 -12.34
N GLU A 27 -7.90 22.14 -13.66
CA GLU A 27 -6.65 21.71 -14.29
C GLU A 27 -5.46 22.62 -13.89
N ASP A 28 -5.68 23.94 -13.83
CA ASP A 28 -4.67 24.90 -13.40
C ASP A 28 -4.28 24.72 -11.92
N ASN A 29 -5.25 24.35 -11.07
CA ASN A 29 -4.95 24.04 -9.67
C ASN A 29 -4.10 22.76 -9.56
N ILE A 30 -4.41 21.73 -10.35
CA ILE A 30 -3.64 20.48 -10.38
C ILE A 30 -2.21 20.76 -10.85
N LYS A 31 -2.03 21.52 -11.94
CA LYS A 31 -0.69 21.91 -12.44
C LYS A 31 0.11 22.68 -11.39
N LYS A 32 -0.53 23.60 -10.65
CA LYS A 32 0.10 24.40 -9.61
C LYS A 32 0.43 23.59 -8.35
N HIS A 33 -0.45 22.66 -7.96
CA HIS A 33 -0.26 21.80 -6.81
C HIS A 33 0.86 20.77 -7.06
N GLY A 34 0.93 20.22 -8.27
CA GLY A 34 1.82 19.12 -8.60
C GLY A 34 1.23 17.76 -8.18
N ILE A 35 2.10 16.78 -7.94
CA ILE A 35 1.71 15.39 -7.72
C ILE A 35 0.86 15.22 -6.44
N ILE A 36 -0.28 14.56 -6.57
CA ILE A 36 -1.16 14.15 -5.48
C ILE A 36 -0.80 12.72 -5.06
N LEU A 37 -0.50 12.54 -3.77
CA LEU A 37 -0.20 11.22 -3.22
C LEU A 37 -1.48 10.49 -2.85
N CYS A 38 -1.70 9.33 -3.48
CA CYS A 38 -2.84 8.47 -3.24
C CYS A 38 -2.40 7.31 -2.33
N ALA A 39 -2.61 7.47 -1.03
CA ALA A 39 -2.33 6.43 -0.04
C ALA A 39 -3.51 5.45 0.03
N GLY A 40 -3.26 4.16 -0.21
CA GLY A 40 -4.32 3.16 -0.24
C GLY A 40 -3.83 1.76 0.07
N ASP A 41 -4.74 0.79 0.00
CA ASP A 41 -4.35 -0.61 0.02
C ASP A 41 -3.71 -1.05 -1.31
N GLN A 42 -3.22 -2.29 -1.35
CA GLN A 42 -2.59 -2.83 -2.55
C GLN A 42 -3.52 -2.87 -3.77
N LEU A 43 -4.83 -3.08 -3.55
CA LEU A 43 -5.81 -3.13 -4.63
C LEU A 43 -6.03 -1.74 -5.22
N SER A 44 -6.26 -0.72 -4.39
CA SER A 44 -6.43 0.66 -4.86
C SER A 44 -5.21 1.16 -5.62
N LYS A 45 -3.99 0.84 -5.12
CA LYS A 45 -2.75 1.18 -5.84
C LYS A 45 -2.68 0.50 -7.21
N LEU A 46 -2.99 -0.81 -7.26
CA LEU A 46 -2.99 -1.57 -8.51
C LEU A 46 -4.01 -1.03 -9.51
N LEU A 47 -5.21 -0.65 -9.05
CA LEU A 47 -6.24 -0.06 -9.89
C LEU A 47 -5.79 1.30 -10.43
N LEU A 48 -5.18 2.15 -9.59
CA LEU A 48 -4.62 3.43 -10.03
C LEU A 48 -3.55 3.25 -11.10
N ASP A 49 -2.64 2.30 -10.92
CA ASP A 49 -1.58 2.00 -11.90
C ASP A 49 -2.17 1.51 -13.23
N LYS A 50 -3.20 0.64 -13.18
CA LYS A 50 -3.91 0.16 -14.38
C LYS A 50 -4.62 1.29 -15.12
N VAL A 51 -5.33 2.16 -14.40
CA VAL A 51 -5.99 3.33 -15.00
C VAL A 51 -4.96 4.27 -15.62
N SER A 52 -3.85 4.52 -14.92
CA SER A 52 -2.76 5.38 -15.41
C SER A 52 -2.15 4.83 -16.70
N ALA A 53 -1.94 3.51 -16.79
CA ALA A 53 -1.45 2.86 -17.99
C ALA A 53 -2.48 2.93 -19.14
N ALA A 54 -3.76 2.70 -18.85
CA ALA A 54 -4.83 2.75 -19.86
C ALA A 54 -5.03 4.14 -20.47
N ARG A 55 -4.71 5.20 -19.73
CA ARG A 55 -4.90 6.60 -20.13
C ARG A 55 -3.59 7.35 -20.42
N GLN A 56 -2.48 6.63 -20.60
CA GLN A 56 -1.15 7.23 -20.73
C GLN A 56 -1.08 8.29 -21.84
N ASP A 57 -1.76 8.05 -22.97
CA ASP A 57 -1.74 8.89 -24.16
C ASP A 57 -2.82 9.99 -24.16
N ASP A 58 -3.68 10.05 -23.13
CA ASP A 58 -4.69 11.11 -23.04
C ASP A 58 -4.03 12.49 -22.90
N SER A 59 -4.49 13.42 -23.75
CA SER A 59 -4.01 14.80 -23.80
C SER A 59 -4.63 15.67 -22.71
N ASP A 60 -5.86 15.35 -22.28
CA ASP A 60 -6.52 15.99 -21.15
C ASP A 60 -5.85 15.55 -19.85
N LEU A 61 -5.28 16.53 -19.12
CA LEU A 61 -4.58 16.26 -17.87
C LEU A 61 -5.52 15.63 -16.85
N VAL A 62 -6.78 16.05 -16.80
CA VAL A 62 -7.72 15.60 -15.77
C VAL A 62 -8.19 14.18 -16.02
N GLU A 63 -8.42 13.84 -17.28
CA GLU A 63 -8.73 12.45 -17.68
C GLU A 63 -7.51 11.54 -17.50
N ASN A 64 -6.29 12.07 -17.67
CA ASN A 64 -5.05 11.35 -17.44
C ASN A 64 -4.59 11.41 -15.98
N VAL A 65 -5.32 10.72 -15.10
CA VAL A 65 -5.04 10.67 -13.65
C VAL A 65 -3.59 10.28 -13.33
N GLY A 66 -2.94 9.49 -14.18
CA GLY A 66 -1.55 9.05 -13.99
C GLY A 66 -0.52 10.17 -14.11
N ARG A 67 -0.84 11.30 -14.74
CA ARG A 67 0.09 12.44 -14.87
C ARG A 67 0.21 13.26 -13.58
N TYR A 68 -0.78 13.20 -12.72
CA TYR A 68 -0.82 14.04 -11.52
C TYR A 68 -1.07 13.26 -10.22
N THR A 69 -1.23 11.94 -10.27
CA THR A 69 -1.36 11.10 -9.08
C THR A 69 -0.16 10.15 -8.93
N LYS A 70 0.16 9.80 -7.69
CA LYS A 70 1.13 8.74 -7.39
C LYS A 70 0.64 7.88 -6.24
N GLY A 71 0.48 6.58 -6.51
CA GLY A 71 0.13 5.59 -5.49
C GLY A 71 1.25 5.41 -4.46
N GLN A 72 0.89 5.35 -3.18
CA GLN A 72 1.78 4.97 -2.08
C GLN A 72 1.08 4.01 -1.12
N ASP A 73 1.86 3.23 -0.37
CA ASP A 73 1.29 2.34 0.64
C ASP A 73 0.56 3.13 1.72
N GLY A 74 -0.68 2.72 2.00
CA GLY A 74 -1.48 3.29 3.07
C GLY A 74 -0.86 3.05 4.44
N VAL A 75 -1.25 3.88 5.42
CA VAL A 75 -0.73 3.84 6.79
C VAL A 75 -0.82 2.44 7.41
N PHE A 76 -1.91 1.72 7.14
CA PHE A 76 -2.07 0.33 7.59
C PHE A 76 -0.97 -0.58 7.02
N HIS A 77 -0.71 -0.54 5.72
CA HIS A 77 0.31 -1.36 5.07
C HIS A 77 1.70 -1.02 5.57
N MET A 78 2.01 0.28 5.73
CA MET A 78 3.28 0.73 6.28
C MET A 78 3.48 0.27 7.73
N LYS A 79 2.42 0.32 8.55
CA LYS A 79 2.45 -0.20 9.92
C LYS A 79 2.70 -1.71 9.94
N MET A 80 1.96 -2.48 9.14
CA MET A 80 2.15 -3.92 9.03
C MET A 80 3.56 -4.28 8.56
N ALA A 81 4.11 -3.56 7.59
CA ALA A 81 5.48 -3.75 7.10
C ALA A 81 6.53 -3.43 8.19
N GLY A 82 6.33 -2.35 8.95
CA GLY A 82 7.21 -1.98 10.07
C GLY A 82 7.17 -3.00 11.22
N ASP A 83 5.98 -3.45 11.62
CA ASP A 83 5.79 -4.48 12.64
C ASP A 83 6.44 -5.80 12.19
N GLN A 84 6.28 -6.16 10.92
CA GLN A 84 6.92 -7.33 10.32
C GLN A 84 8.45 -7.24 10.35
N MET A 85 9.02 -6.12 9.93
CA MET A 85 10.47 -5.89 9.94
C MET A 85 11.04 -6.04 11.36
N THR A 86 10.41 -5.38 12.33
CA THR A 86 10.81 -5.44 13.75
C THR A 86 10.73 -6.87 14.28
N THR A 87 9.67 -7.59 13.93
CA THR A 87 9.46 -8.99 14.32
C THR A 87 10.52 -9.90 13.71
N ASN A 88 10.82 -9.75 12.42
CA ASN A 88 11.81 -10.57 11.72
C ASN A 88 13.22 -10.35 12.28
N GLU A 89 13.61 -9.10 12.52
CA GLU A 89 14.96 -8.75 13.00
C GLU A 89 15.19 -9.23 14.45
N HIS A 90 14.23 -8.94 15.34
CA HIS A 90 14.47 -9.12 16.78
C HIS A 90 13.85 -10.40 17.36
N TRP A 91 12.74 -10.87 16.80
CA TRP A 91 11.98 -12.01 17.35
C TRP A 91 12.10 -13.26 16.47
N GLY A 92 12.45 -13.10 15.20
CA GLY A 92 12.44 -14.11 14.15
C GLY A 92 13.77 -14.76 13.79
N GLN A 93 14.86 -14.43 14.48
CA GLN A 93 16.19 -14.95 14.16
C GLN A 93 16.59 -16.10 15.11
N PRO A 94 16.89 -17.31 14.60
CA PRO A 94 17.57 -18.34 15.40
C PRO A 94 18.90 -17.81 15.93
N ASN A 95 19.27 -18.18 17.17
CA ASN A 95 20.47 -17.67 17.84
C ASN A 95 20.52 -16.13 17.98
N SER A 96 19.36 -15.46 17.95
CA SER A 96 19.28 -14.01 18.16
C SER A 96 20.01 -13.59 19.44
N LYS A 97 20.81 -12.52 19.32
CA LYS A 97 21.53 -11.91 20.46
C LYS A 97 20.57 -11.21 21.43
N THR A 98 19.36 -10.87 20.98
CA THR A 98 18.35 -10.23 21.80
C THR A 98 17.74 -11.21 22.80
N LEU A 99 17.87 -10.89 24.10
CA LEU A 99 17.43 -11.73 25.21
C LEU A 99 15.91 -11.98 25.21
N TRP A 100 15.15 -11.02 24.70
CA TRP A 100 13.69 -11.07 24.56
C TRP A 100 13.20 -11.69 23.25
N SER A 101 14.09 -12.26 22.42
CA SER A 101 13.65 -12.94 21.20
C SER A 101 12.80 -14.17 21.50
N LEU A 102 11.79 -14.43 20.67
CA LEU A 102 10.89 -15.57 20.84
C LEU A 102 11.65 -16.91 20.86
N TRP A 103 12.69 -17.00 20.03
CA TRP A 103 13.61 -18.14 20.01
C TRP A 103 14.33 -18.32 21.35
N LYS A 104 14.95 -17.26 21.89
CA LYS A 104 15.75 -17.33 23.12
C LYS A 104 14.88 -17.66 24.33
N VAL A 105 13.72 -17.02 24.45
CA VAL A 105 12.76 -17.26 25.53
C VAL A 105 12.29 -18.72 25.52
N ASN A 106 11.88 -19.26 24.37
CA ASN A 106 11.45 -20.65 24.30
C ASN A 106 12.59 -21.65 24.56
N THR A 107 13.78 -21.36 24.07
CA THR A 107 14.97 -22.19 24.31
C THR A 107 15.29 -22.25 25.81
N LEU A 108 15.26 -21.12 26.51
CA LEU A 108 15.50 -21.06 27.95
C LEU A 108 14.42 -21.78 28.77
N LEU A 109 13.16 -21.78 28.30
CA LEU A 109 12.04 -22.43 28.97
C LEU A 109 11.89 -23.92 28.61
N GLY A 110 12.81 -24.49 27.81
CA GLY A 110 12.71 -25.88 27.34
C GLY A 110 11.48 -26.14 26.47
N ARG A 111 10.93 -25.10 25.84
CA ARG A 111 9.75 -25.18 24.94
C ARG A 111 10.20 -25.40 23.51
N LYS A 112 9.25 -25.78 22.65
CA LYS A 112 9.49 -25.88 21.21
C LYS A 112 10.08 -24.57 20.69
N VAL A 113 11.21 -24.67 20.00
CA VAL A 113 11.86 -23.52 19.37
C VAL A 113 10.89 -22.88 18.37
N MET A 114 10.53 -21.63 18.62
CA MET A 114 9.69 -20.84 17.73
C MET A 114 10.51 -19.74 17.09
N VAL A 115 10.21 -19.48 15.83
CA VAL A 115 10.84 -18.47 15.00
C VAL A 115 9.69 -17.65 14.43
N ALA A 116 9.72 -16.34 14.63
CA ALA A 116 8.77 -15.42 14.00
C ALA A 116 9.21 -15.07 12.57
N GLY A 117 8.25 -14.67 11.75
CA GLY A 117 8.50 -14.25 10.37
C GLY A 117 7.98 -15.21 9.32
N TRP A 118 7.43 -14.64 8.25
CA TRP A 118 6.91 -15.40 7.12
C TRP A 118 8.05 -15.83 6.20
N LYS A 119 8.76 -16.90 6.58
CA LYS A 119 9.41 -17.77 5.58
C LYS A 119 8.45 -18.88 5.22
N ALA A 120 7.37 -18.53 4.52
CA ALA A 120 6.63 -19.56 3.81
C ALA A 120 7.57 -20.12 2.73
N LYS A 121 7.74 -21.45 2.68
CA LYS A 121 8.52 -22.10 1.61
C LYS A 121 7.93 -21.85 0.21
N SER A 122 6.67 -21.45 0.15
CA SER A 122 5.99 -20.93 -1.03
C SER A 122 5.33 -19.61 -0.67
N LEU A 123 5.43 -18.61 -1.54
CA LEU A 123 4.55 -17.45 -1.47
C LEU A 123 3.09 -17.95 -1.49
N PRO A 124 2.20 -17.42 -0.65
CA PRO A 124 0.78 -17.66 -0.83
C PRO A 124 0.37 -17.19 -2.24
N PRO A 125 -0.53 -17.92 -2.92
CA PRO A 125 -0.88 -17.64 -4.31
C PRO A 125 -1.71 -16.36 -4.35
N PHE A 126 -1.04 -15.24 -4.55
CA PHE A 126 -1.64 -14.00 -5.04
C PHE A 126 -0.71 -13.44 -6.11
#